data_AF-T1A700-F1
#
_entry.id   AF-T1A700-F1
#
_cell.length_a   1.000
_cell.length_b   1.000
_cell.length_c   1.000
_cell.angle_alpha   90.00
_cell.angle_beta   90.00
_cell.angle_gamma   90.00
#
_symmetry.space_group_name_H-M   'P 1'
#
loop_
_entity.id
_entity.type
_entity.pdbx_description
1 polymer ?
#
loop_
_entity_poly.entity_id
_entity_poly.type
_entity_poly.pdbx_seq_one_letter_code
_entity_poly.pdbx_strand_id
1 'polypeptide(L)'
;MDWERLADEETLEKTAKALKSKNIEVIVAENGNEAKEKLLSMIGEGSTVMEVSSTTLKQIGAHDAINESGSFVSLNKEVSKENDSAKRDRVEKGSAKP
;
A
#
# COMPACT_ATOMS: atom_id res chain seq x y z
N MET A 1 -6.80 -1.01 -25.52
CA MET A 1 -6.99 -1.81 -24.30
C MET A 1 -8.20 -1.25 -23.59
N ASP A 2 -9.14 -2.11 -23.23
CA ASP A 2 -10.32 -1.73 -22.47
C ASP A 2 -9.98 -1.87 -20.99
N TRP A 3 -9.69 -0.74 -20.34
CA TRP A 3 -9.23 -0.69 -18.95
C TRP A 3 -10.39 -0.76 -17.94
N GLU A 4 -11.64 -0.69 -18.42
CA GLU A 4 -12.84 -0.76 -17.58
C GLU A 4 -13.41 -2.18 -17.51
N ARG A 5 -12.94 -3.08 -18.39
CA ARG A 5 -13.35 -4.48 -18.40
C ARG A 5 -12.57 -5.29 -17.36
N LEU A 6 -13.30 -5.99 -16.49
CA LEU A 6 -12.72 -6.97 -15.58
C LEU A 6 -11.99 -8.07 -16.35
N ALA A 7 -10.80 -8.44 -15.86
CA ALA A 7 -10.08 -9.60 -16.34
C ALA A 7 -10.89 -10.88 -16.10
N ASP A 8 -10.77 -11.84 -17.00
CA ASP A 8 -11.31 -13.18 -16.78
C ASP A 8 -10.54 -13.93 -15.68
N GLU A 9 -11.19 -14.95 -15.14
CA GLU A 9 -10.67 -15.77 -14.04
C GLU A 9 -9.36 -16.47 -14.42
N GLU A 10 -9.23 -16.97 -15.65
CA GLU A 10 -8.00 -17.63 -16.12
C GLU A 10 -6.80 -16.68 -16.09
N THR A 11 -6.98 -15.46 -16.56
CA THR A 11 -5.96 -14.41 -16.57
C THR A 11 -5.58 -14.00 -15.15
N LEU A 12 -6.57 -13.89 -14.27
CA LEU A 12 -6.36 -13.56 -12.86
C LEU A 12 -5.56 -14.66 -12.14
N GLU A 13 -5.94 -15.92 -12.31
CA GLU A 13 -5.25 -17.07 -11.72
C GLU A 13 -3.82 -17.22 -12.24
N LYS A 14 -3.61 -17.09 -13.55
CA LYS A 14 -2.26 -17.11 -14.15
C LYS A 14 -1.37 -16.03 -13.55
N THR A 15 -1.90 -14.81 -13.41
CA THR A 15 -1.16 -13.67 -12.84
C THR A 15 -0.82 -13.92 -11.38
N ALA A 16 -1.80 -14.38 -10.59
CA ALA A 16 -1.59 -14.72 -9.18
C ALA A 16 -0.52 -15.81 -9.01
N LYS A 17 -0.55 -16.87 -9.83
CA LYS A 17 0.44 -17.95 -9.79
C LYS A 17 1.84 -17.46 -10.16
N ALA A 18 1.96 -16.60 -11.17
CA ALA A 18 3.23 -16.03 -11.61
C ALA A 18 3.87 -15.09 -10.58
N LEU A 19 3.06 -14.40 -9.77
CA LEU A 19 3.53 -13.58 -8.65
C LEU A 19 3.94 -14.45 -7.46
N LYS A 20 3.10 -15.46 -7.10
CA LYS A 20 3.40 -16.41 -6.03
C LYS A 20 4.69 -17.20 -6.27
N SER A 21 4.99 -17.56 -7.52
CA SER A 21 6.26 -18.23 -7.86
C SER A 21 7.50 -17.35 -7.67
N LYS A 22 7.33 -16.03 -7.51
CA LYS A 22 8.37 -15.05 -7.19
C LYS A 22 8.38 -14.64 -5.72
N ASN A 23 7.83 -15.49 -4.84
CA ASN A 23 7.73 -15.23 -3.40
C ASN A 23 6.93 -13.97 -3.05
N ILE A 24 6.00 -13.56 -3.92
CA ILE A 24 5.05 -12.47 -3.63
C ILE A 24 3.74 -13.10 -3.18
N GLU A 25 3.29 -12.76 -1.97
CA GLU A 25 1.98 -13.16 -1.50
C GLU A 25 0.90 -12.42 -2.31
N VAL A 26 -0.13 -13.15 -2.76
CA VAL A 26 -1.22 -12.59 -3.56
C VAL A 26 -2.54 -12.99 -2.96
N ILE A 27 -3.36 -11.97 -2.71
CA ILE A 27 -4.71 -12.08 -2.21
C ILE A 27 -5.64 -11.47 -3.25
N VAL A 28 -6.62 -12.26 -3.69
CA VAL A 28 -7.66 -11.80 -4.61
C VAL A 28 -8.81 -11.24 -3.78
N ALA A 29 -9.34 -10.10 -4.22
CA ALA A 29 -10.52 -9.45 -3.67
C ALA A 29 -11.52 -9.25 -4.81
N GLU A 30 -12.81 -9.36 -4.49
CA GLU A 30 -13.91 -9.22 -5.45
C GLU A 30 -14.06 -7.77 -5.94
N ASN A 31 -13.66 -6.80 -5.12
CA ASN A 31 -13.78 -5.37 -5.44
C ASN A 31 -12.77 -4.51 -4.65
N GLY A 32 -12.75 -3.21 -4.97
CA GLY A 32 -11.82 -2.26 -4.36
C GLY A 32 -12.02 -2.05 -2.85
N ASN A 33 -13.25 -2.16 -2.34
CA ASN A 33 -13.51 -2.01 -0.91
C ASN A 33 -12.94 -3.20 -0.12
N GLU A 34 -13.19 -4.42 -0.60
CA GLU A 34 -12.61 -5.62 0.02
C GLU A 34 -11.08 -5.61 -0.07
N ALA A 35 -10.51 -5.14 -1.19
CA ALA A 35 -9.06 -4.99 -1.32
C ALA A 35 -8.49 -4.01 -0.28
N LYS A 36 -9.18 -2.87 -0.05
CA LYS A 36 -8.82 -1.91 0.99
C LYS A 36 -8.88 -2.52 2.39
N GLU A 37 -9.96 -3.21 2.72
CA GLU A 37 -10.14 -3.82 4.05
C GLU A 37 -9.07 -4.87 4.33
N LYS A 38 -8.79 -5.76 3.38
CA LYS A 38 -7.72 -6.76 3.51
C LYS A 38 -6.37 -6.09 3.67
N LEU A 39 -6.06 -5.06 2.86
CA LEU A 39 -4.80 -4.33 2.97
C LEU A 39 -4.60 -3.76 4.38
N LEU A 40 -5.63 -3.07 4.91
CA LEU A 40 -5.53 -2.41 6.22
C LEU A 40 -5.46 -3.42 7.38
N SER A 41 -6.14 -4.57 7.27
CA SER A 41 -6.10 -5.60 8.32
C SER A 41 -4.75 -6.31 8.45
N MET A 42 -3.90 -6.24 7.41
CA MET A 42 -2.52 -6.73 7.47
C MET A 42 -1.58 -5.78 8.20
N ILE A 43 -1.95 -4.50 8.34
CA ILE A 43 -1.12 -3.50 9.00
C ILE A 43 -1.58 -3.39 10.45
N GLY A 44 -0.67 -3.65 11.39
CA GLY A 44 -0.98 -3.48 12.82
C GLY A 44 -1.30 -2.02 13.15
N GLU A 45 -2.26 -1.80 14.05
CA GLU A 45 -2.60 -0.45 14.53
C GLU A 45 -1.36 0.27 15.08
N GLY A 46 -1.25 1.57 14.79
CA GLY A 46 -0.12 2.40 15.21
C GLY A 46 1.19 2.14 14.45
N SER A 47 1.19 1.25 13.45
CA SER A 47 2.38 1.02 12.62
C SER A 47 2.75 2.27 11.82
N THR A 48 4.05 2.45 11.62
CA THR A 48 4.59 3.47 10.71
C THR A 48 4.55 2.95 9.29
N VAL A 49 3.79 3.62 8.42
CA VAL A 49 3.56 3.19 7.04
C VAL A 49 4.14 4.23 6.09
N MET A 50 4.95 3.77 5.15
CA MET A 50 5.37 4.52 3.98
C MET A 50 4.51 4.11 2.79
N GLU A 51 3.66 5.01 2.31
CA GLU A 51 2.88 4.79 1.10
C GLU A 51 3.53 5.54 -0.06
N VAL A 52 3.94 4.85 -1.13
CA VAL A 52 4.53 5.55 -2.28
C VAL A 52 3.41 5.88 -3.26
N SER A 53 3.10 7.18 -3.40
CA SER A 53 2.01 7.81 -4.17
C SER A 53 1.36 6.95 -5.27
N SER A 54 0.59 5.95 -4.87
CA SER A 54 0.05 4.94 -5.78
C SER A 54 -1.35 5.33 -6.19
N THR A 55 -1.55 5.48 -7.51
CA THR A 55 -2.86 5.81 -8.07
C THR A 55 -3.91 4.78 -7.65
N THR A 56 -3.56 3.50 -7.65
CA THR A 56 -4.48 2.42 -7.24
C THR A 56 -4.84 2.50 -5.76
N LEU A 57 -3.86 2.76 -4.87
CA LEU A 57 -4.15 2.92 -3.43
C LEU A 57 -5.04 4.14 -3.16
N LYS A 58 -4.89 5.21 -3.94
CA LYS A 58 -5.79 6.36 -3.88
C LYS A 58 -7.19 6.02 -4.39
N GLN A 59 -7.31 5.29 -5.50
CA GLN A 59 -8.60 4.89 -6.07
C GLN A 59 -9.42 4.02 -5.13
N ILE A 60 -8.78 3.08 -4.41
CA ILE A 60 -9.48 2.24 -3.41
C ILE A 60 -9.65 2.94 -2.05
N GLY A 61 -9.20 4.20 -1.91
CA GLY A 61 -9.32 4.97 -0.66
C GLY A 61 -8.42 4.48 0.48
N ALA A 62 -7.38 3.70 0.20
CA ALA A 62 -6.39 3.28 1.19
C ALA A 62 -5.44 4.42 1.56
N HIS A 63 -5.14 5.33 0.62
CA HIS A 63 -4.30 6.50 0.87
C HIS A 63 -4.82 7.35 2.04
N ASP A 64 -6.10 7.73 2.01
CA ASP A 64 -6.72 8.55 3.06
C ASP A 64 -6.80 7.77 4.38
N ALA A 65 -7.06 6.46 4.32
CA ALA A 65 -7.08 5.61 5.49
C ALA A 65 -5.71 5.49 6.18
N ILE A 66 -4.61 5.47 5.43
CA ILE A 66 -3.26 5.40 6.00
C ILE A 66 -2.80 6.78 6.49
N ASN A 67 -3.08 7.83 5.72
CA ASN A 67 -2.50 9.15 5.98
C ASN A 67 -3.35 10.01 6.91
N GLU A 68 -4.68 9.87 6.90
CA GLU A 68 -5.60 10.83 7.53
C GLU A 68 -6.43 10.25 8.69
N SER A 69 -6.65 8.93 8.74
CA SER A 69 -7.50 8.30 9.76
C SER A 69 -6.98 8.43 11.20
N GLY A 70 -5.67 8.62 11.38
CA GLY A 70 -5.00 8.59 12.68
C GLY A 70 -4.75 7.17 13.23
N SER A 71 -5.21 6.12 12.55
CA SER A 71 -4.95 4.71 12.93
C SER A 71 -3.52 4.27 12.65
N PHE A 72 -2.80 4.98 11.79
CA PHE A 72 -1.42 4.70 11.38
C PHE A 72 -0.55 5.95 11.44
N VAL A 73 0.76 5.76 11.58
CA VAL A 73 1.73 6.84 11.51
C VAL A 73 2.22 6.97 10.06
N SER A 74 1.87 8.08 9.40
CA SER A 74 2.30 8.34 8.02
C SER A 74 3.73 8.84 7.96
N LEU A 75 4.64 8.00 7.46
CA LEU A 75 6.04 8.37 7.30
C LEU A 75 6.22 9.49 6.26
N ASN A 76 5.40 9.52 5.22
CA ASN A 76 5.42 10.59 4.22
C ASN A 76 5.17 11.96 4.84
N LYS A 77 4.23 12.06 5.79
CA LYS A 77 3.94 13.31 6.50
C LYS A 77 5.10 13.73 7.39
N GLU A 78 5.79 12.78 8.01
CA GLU A 78 6.98 13.08 8.83
C GLU A 78 8.14 13.57 7.96
N VAL A 79 8.45 12.87 6.88
CA VAL A 79 9.51 13.25 5.92
C VAL A 79 9.20 14.60 5.27
N SER A 80 7.94 14.87 4.93
CA SER A 80 7.54 16.15 4.30
C SER A 80 7.58 17.35 5.25
N LYS A 81 7.44 17.13 6.57
CA LYS A 81 7.58 18.19 7.58
C LYS A 81 9.03 18.53 7.91
N GLU A 82 9.96 17.63 7.59
CA GLU A 82 11.38 17.83 7.84
C GLU A 82 12.01 18.67 6.71
N ASN A 83 12.33 19.93 7.02
CA ASN A 83 12.87 20.89 6.06
C ASN A 83 14.36 20.67 5.76
N ASP A 84 15.07 19.94 6.63
CA ASP A 84 16.49 19.62 6.47
C ASP A 84 16.65 18.31 5.68
N SER A 85 17.31 18.37 4.51
CA SER A 85 17.54 17.18 3.67
C SER A 85 18.37 16.10 4.35
N ALA A 86 19.33 16.45 5.21
CA ALA A 86 20.16 15.47 5.91
C ALA A 86 19.37 14.75 7.03
N LYS A 87 18.32 15.39 7.55
CA LYS A 87 17.43 14.78 8.55
C LYS A 87 16.33 13.94 7.90
N ARG A 88 15.82 14.33 6.73
CA ARG A 88 14.90 13.50 5.91
C ARG A 88 15.46 12.11 5.64
N ASP A 89 16.70 12.04 5.16
CA ASP A 89 17.38 10.77 4.89
C ASP A 89 17.52 9.88 6.13
N ARG A 90 17.65 10.49 7.32
CA ARG A 90 17.75 9.75 8.58
C ARG A 90 16.40 9.21 9.04
N VAL A 91 15.32 9.97 8.87
CA VAL A 91 13.97 9.54 9.20
C VAL A 91 13.57 8.36 8.32
N GLU A 92 13.78 8.47 7.00
CA GLU A 92 13.47 7.41 6.04
C GLU A 92 14.26 6.11 6.31
N LYS A 93 15.55 6.22 6.62
CA LYS A 93 16.41 5.06 6.91
C LYS A 93 16.22 4.49 8.32
N GLY A 94 15.87 5.33 9.30
CA GLY A 94 15.69 4.94 10.70
C GLY A 94 14.38 4.22 10.99
N SER A 95 13.35 4.41 10.16
CA SER A 95 12.08 3.69 10.22
C SER A 95 12.14 2.26 9.68
N ALA A 96 13.19 1.90 8.93
CA ALA A 96 13.47 0.52 8.55
C ALA A 96 14.02 -0.24 9.78
N LYS A 97 13.13 -0.78 10.60
CA LYS A 97 13.52 -1.65 11.71
C LYS A 97 14.14 -2.94 11.13
N PRO A 98 15.27 -3.44 11.68
CA PRO A 98 15.89 -4.69 11.23
C PRO A 98 14.98 -5.90 11.44
#